data_AF-A0A1Q7G0R7-F1
#
_entry.id   AF-A0A1Q7G0R7-F1
#
_cell.length_a   1.000
_cell.length_b   1.000
_cell.length_c   1.000
_cell.angle_alpha   90.00
_cell.angle_beta   90.00
_cell.angle_gamma   90.00
#
_symmetry.space_group_name_H-M   'P 1'
#
loop_
_entity.id
_entity.type
_entity.pdbx_description
1 polymer ?
#
loop_
_entity_poly.entity_id
_entity_poly.type
_entity_poly.pdbx_seq_one_letter_code
_entity_poly.pdbx_strand_id
1 'polypeptide(L)'
;MLTHYRTRRRIGAWLDGALDDREARSTAAHLSECARCQHEADELRRLRTLLRGAVSTPPAPDWTGFWAGVVRGIEADRRGAPAPPAWPSRPLLRRPRLAFGGALAAAVLVSLTLWQALYSTPVPEAAVIVRSARTEHPGGTVMVYAPPEQDMAVVWVFGLD
;
A
#
# COMPACT_ATOMS: atom_id res chain seq x y z
N MET A 1 -8.38 6.87 43.99
CA MET A 1 -8.81 6.09 42.80
C MET A 1 -7.78 6.09 41.67
N LEU A 2 -7.27 7.24 41.22
CA LEU A 2 -6.25 7.31 40.14
C LEU A 2 -4.91 6.64 40.51
N THR A 3 -4.45 6.78 41.74
CA THR A 3 -3.23 6.13 42.26
C THR A 3 -3.35 4.61 42.24
N HIS A 4 -4.45 4.08 42.76
CA HIS A 4 -4.76 2.64 42.71
C HIS A 4 -4.74 2.10 41.28
N TYR A 5 -5.41 2.76 40.34
CA TYR A 5 -5.42 2.34 38.93
C TYR A 5 -4.03 2.35 38.31
N ARG A 6 -3.23 3.40 38.55
CA ARG A 6 -1.86 3.51 38.05
C ARG A 6 -0.96 2.45 38.64
N THR A 7 -0.98 2.27 39.96
CA THR A 7 -0.18 1.25 40.65
C THR A 7 -0.54 -0.13 40.13
N ARG A 8 -1.83 -0.46 40.03
CA ARG A 8 -2.30 -1.74 39.49
C ARG A 8 -1.75 -2.05 38.09
N ARG A 9 -1.71 -1.05 37.18
CA ARG A 9 -1.08 -1.21 35.85
C ARG A 9 0.44 -1.36 35.88
N ARG A 10 1.10 -0.87 36.94
CA ARG A 10 2.56 -0.87 37.09
C ARG A 10 3.11 -2.06 37.86
N ILE A 11 2.27 -2.88 38.51
CA ILE A 11 2.73 -4.01 39.35
C ILE A 11 3.66 -4.95 38.57
N GLY A 12 3.31 -5.35 37.35
CA GLY A 12 4.16 -6.23 36.53
C GLY A 12 5.55 -5.64 36.28
N ALA A 13 5.60 -4.42 35.73
CA ALA A 13 6.86 -3.72 35.48
C ALA A 13 7.67 -3.46 36.76
N TRP A 14 7.01 -3.22 37.89
CA TRP A 14 7.66 -3.09 39.20
C TRP A 14 8.28 -4.41 39.65
N LEU A 15 7.58 -5.54 39.50
CA LEU A 15 8.10 -6.89 39.80
C LEU A 15 9.26 -7.30 38.87
N ASP A 16 9.31 -6.73 37.67
CA ASP A 16 10.38 -6.97 36.70
C ASP A 16 11.56 -5.99 36.84
N GLY A 17 11.45 -4.97 37.72
CA GLY A 17 12.48 -3.93 37.86
C GLY A 17 12.60 -3.02 36.64
N ALA A 18 11.55 -2.93 35.84
CA ALA A 18 11.52 -2.22 34.55
C ALA A 18 10.98 -0.79 34.63
N LEU A 19 10.58 -0.33 35.83
CA LEU A 19 10.14 1.05 36.05
C LEU A 19 11.34 1.98 36.28
N ASP A 20 11.18 3.25 35.91
CA ASP A 20 12.12 4.27 36.33
C ASP A 20 12.08 4.48 37.86
N ASP A 21 13.12 5.13 38.39
CA ASP A 21 13.29 5.37 39.83
C ASP A 21 12.10 6.07 40.50
N ARG A 22 11.47 7.03 39.81
CA ARG A 22 10.36 7.81 40.35
C ARG A 22 9.10 6.96 40.41
N GLU A 23 8.83 6.25 39.33
CA GLU A 23 7.71 5.34 39.21
C GLU A 23 7.81 4.18 40.19
N ALA A 24 8.99 3.58 40.32
CA ALA A 24 9.27 2.50 41.26
C ALA A 24 9.02 2.93 42.71
N ARG A 25 9.54 4.09 43.14
CA ARG A 25 9.29 4.63 44.50
C ARG A 25 7.81 4.89 44.75
N SER A 26 7.12 5.53 43.79
CA SER A 26 5.68 5.81 43.95
C SER A 26 4.82 4.55 44.03
N THR A 27 5.20 3.52 43.26
CA THR A 27 4.51 2.22 43.23
C THR A 27 4.75 1.48 44.54
N ALA A 28 6.00 1.46 45.04
CA ALA A 28 6.35 0.84 46.31
C ALA A 28 5.62 1.49 47.49
N ALA A 29 5.57 2.83 47.56
CA ALA A 29 4.84 3.54 48.61
C ALA A 29 3.34 3.20 48.62
N HIS A 30 2.71 3.12 47.45
CA HIS A 30 1.29 2.72 47.39
C HIS A 30 1.08 1.26 47.77
N LEU A 31 1.99 0.36 47.40
CA LEU A 31 1.92 -1.06 47.76
C LEU A 31 2.06 -1.27 49.27
N SER A 32 2.83 -0.44 49.99
CA SER A 32 2.93 -0.52 51.45
C SER A 32 1.67 -0.04 52.18
N GLU A 33 0.84 0.77 51.53
CA GLU A 33 -0.34 1.39 52.15
C GLU A 33 -1.67 0.74 51.70
N CYS A 34 -1.66 -0.02 50.59
CA CYS A 34 -2.87 -0.57 50.00
C CYS A 34 -2.85 -2.10 49.95
N ALA A 35 -3.56 -2.74 50.88
CA ALA A 35 -3.70 -4.19 50.96
C ALA A 35 -4.22 -4.85 49.68
N ARG A 36 -5.11 -4.17 48.93
CA ARG A 36 -5.63 -4.68 47.66
C ARG A 36 -4.55 -4.76 46.58
N CYS A 37 -3.78 -3.69 46.38
CA CYS A 37 -2.69 -3.71 45.41
C CYS A 37 -1.55 -4.65 45.86
N GLN A 38 -1.30 -4.76 47.15
CA GLN A 38 -0.34 -5.72 47.69
C GLN A 38 -0.76 -7.17 47.38
N HIS A 39 -2.04 -7.51 47.57
CA HIS A 39 -2.56 -8.83 47.24
C HIS A 39 -2.40 -9.17 45.76
N GLU A 40 -2.75 -8.24 44.85
CA GLU A 40 -2.56 -8.42 43.41
C GLU A 40 -1.07 -8.63 43.05
N ALA A 41 -0.15 -7.92 43.71
CA ALA A 41 1.28 -8.12 43.54
C ALA A 41 1.75 -9.50 44.02
N ASP A 42 1.21 -9.98 45.15
CA ASP A 42 1.50 -11.31 45.68
C ASP A 42 0.99 -12.43 44.76
N GLU A 43 -0.21 -12.28 44.20
CA GLU A 43 -0.77 -13.23 43.22
C GLU A 43 0.12 -13.32 41.96
N LEU A 44 0.54 -12.17 41.42
CA LEU A 44 1.46 -12.13 40.28
C LEU A 44 2.82 -12.76 40.60
N ARG A 45 3.36 -12.55 41.81
CA ARG A 45 4.59 -13.23 42.24
C ARG A 45 4.42 -14.75 42.32
N ARG A 46 3.30 -15.24 42.86
CA ARG A 46 3.00 -16.67 42.93
C ARG A 46 2.90 -17.28 41.54
N LEU A 47 2.16 -16.64 40.63
CA LEU A 47 2.04 -17.06 39.24
C LEU A 47 3.41 -17.15 38.55
N ARG A 48 4.27 -16.13 38.70
CA ARG A 48 5.62 -16.12 38.12
C ARG A 48 6.50 -17.26 38.67
N THR A 49 6.35 -17.62 39.94
CA THR A 49 7.06 -18.76 40.52
C THR A 49 6.58 -20.08 39.93
N LEU A 50 5.27 -20.27 39.78
CA LEU A 50 4.70 -21.46 39.13
C LEU A 50 5.16 -21.59 37.68
N LEU A 51 5.11 -20.50 36.90
CA LEU A 51 5.56 -20.48 35.51
C LEU A 51 7.05 -20.81 35.39
N ARG A 52 7.90 -20.26 36.26
CA ARG A 52 9.35 -20.59 36.27
C ARG A 52 9.63 -22.05 36.60
N GLY A 53 8.80 -22.68 37.44
CA GLY A 53 8.92 -24.11 37.75
C GLY A 53 8.38 -25.01 36.64
N ALA A 54 7.36 -24.56 35.90
CA ALA A 54 6.71 -25.33 34.85
C ALA A 54 7.45 -25.27 33.49
N VAL A 55 8.17 -24.19 33.23
CA VAL A 55 8.94 -24.02 31.99
C VAL A 55 10.26 -24.77 32.12
N SER A 56 10.42 -25.85 31.34
CA SER A 56 11.72 -26.47 31.13
C SER A 56 12.62 -25.48 30.38
N THR A 57 13.73 -25.07 30.98
CA THR A 57 14.70 -24.17 30.33
C THR A 57 15.41 -24.94 29.21
N PRO A 58 15.17 -24.61 27.92
CA PRO A 58 15.97 -25.20 26.86
C PRO A 58 17.44 -24.73 26.97
N PRO A 59 18.39 -25.45 26.37
CA PRO A 59 19.76 -24.95 26.25
C PRO A 59 19.75 -23.55 25.65
N ALA A 60 20.59 -22.67 26.19
CA ALA A 60 20.62 -21.27 25.79
C ALA A 60 20.82 -21.17 24.26
N PRO A 61 19.92 -20.50 23.54
CA PRO A 61 20.08 -20.32 22.11
C PRO A 61 21.31 -19.45 21.81
N ASP A 62 21.92 -19.65 20.64
CA ASP A 62 23.01 -18.82 20.18
C ASP A 62 22.50 -17.41 19.80
N TRP A 63 22.91 -16.42 20.59
CA TRP A 63 22.51 -15.02 20.41
C TRP A 63 23.54 -14.19 19.61
N THR A 64 24.65 -14.78 19.17
CA THR A 64 25.83 -14.04 18.66
C THR A 64 25.48 -13.11 17.48
N GLY A 65 24.54 -13.49 16.61
CA GLY A 65 24.10 -12.66 15.48
C GLY A 65 23.01 -11.64 15.80
N PHE A 66 22.24 -11.83 16.88
CA PHE A 66 21.08 -11.00 17.22
C PHE A 66 21.41 -9.95 18.28
N TRP A 67 22.19 -10.33 19.31
CA TRP A 67 22.45 -9.50 20.48
C TRP A 67 23.12 -8.16 20.15
N ALA A 68 24.04 -8.16 19.18
CA ALA A 68 24.69 -6.93 18.71
C ALA A 68 23.69 -5.91 18.11
N GLY A 69 22.58 -6.38 17.52
CA GLY A 69 21.49 -5.50 17.07
C GLY A 69 20.71 -4.90 18.23
N VAL A 70 20.38 -5.73 19.23
CA VAL A 70 19.66 -5.31 20.44
C VAL A 70 20.46 -4.26 21.22
N VAL A 71 21.75 -4.52 21.47
CA VAL A 71 22.64 -3.59 22.19
C VAL A 71 22.71 -2.25 21.47
N ARG A 72 22.91 -2.26 20.15
CA ARG A 72 22.91 -1.02 19.35
C ARG A 72 21.59 -0.26 19.42
N GLY A 73 20.46 -0.98 19.42
CA GLY A 73 19.14 -0.37 19.56
C GLY A 73 18.97 0.32 20.92
N ILE A 74 19.34 -0.36 22.01
CA ILE A 74 19.27 0.19 23.38
C ILE A 74 20.20 1.40 23.52
N GLU A 75 21.42 1.33 22.98
CA GLU A 75 22.35 2.45 23.02
C GLU A 75 21.89 3.65 22.19
N ALA A 76 21.28 3.40 21.02
CA ALA A 76 20.71 4.46 20.20
C ALA A 76 19.57 5.19 20.94
N ASP A 77 18.67 4.44 21.58
CA ASP A 77 17.57 4.99 22.38
C ASP A 77 18.09 5.82 23.56
N ARG A 78 19.08 5.30 24.30
CA ARG A 78 19.74 6.02 25.40
C ARG A 78 20.41 7.32 24.96
N ARG A 79 20.95 7.38 23.75
CA ARG A 79 21.57 8.59 23.19
C ARG A 79 20.53 9.56 22.60
N GLY A 80 19.23 9.25 22.68
CA GLY A 80 18.17 10.03 22.04
C GLY A 80 18.29 10.05 20.52
N ALA A 81 18.95 9.04 19.94
CA ALA A 81 19.07 8.96 18.49
C ALA A 81 17.67 8.74 17.88
N PRO A 82 17.33 9.43 16.79
CA PRO A 82 16.06 9.21 16.12
C PRO A 82 15.92 7.74 15.74
N ALA A 83 14.76 7.14 16.07
CA ALA A 83 14.47 5.76 15.75
C ALA A 83 14.66 5.54 14.23
N PRO A 84 15.37 4.48 13.80
CA PRO A 84 15.47 4.18 12.38
C PRO A 84 14.04 3.99 11.82
N PRO A 85 13.77 4.48 10.60
CA PRO A 85 12.44 4.36 10.01
C PRO A 85 12.02 2.89 9.97
N ALA A 86 10.79 2.62 10.44
CA ALA A 86 10.22 1.27 10.55
C ALA A 86 10.08 0.53 9.20
N TRP A 87 10.33 1.23 8.09
CA TRP A 87 10.31 0.68 6.75
C TRP A 87 11.58 1.05 6.01
N PRO A 88 12.19 0.13 5.22
CA PRO A 88 13.32 0.47 4.38
C PRO A 88 12.81 1.32 3.23
N SER A 89 12.79 2.64 3.40
CA SER A 89 12.60 3.62 2.34
C SER A 89 13.86 3.66 1.48
N ARG A 90 14.19 2.55 0.82
CA ARG A 90 15.10 2.59 -0.32
C ARG A 90 14.28 3.15 -1.46
N PRO A 91 14.51 4.39 -1.91
CA PRO A 91 13.78 4.90 -3.06
C PRO A 91 14.03 3.94 -4.20
N LEU A 92 12.96 3.43 -4.79
CA LEU A 92 13.00 2.49 -5.91
C LEU A 92 13.90 3.04 -7.05
N LEU A 93 14.00 4.36 -7.12
CA LEU A 93 14.83 5.17 -8.01
C LEU A 93 16.36 5.00 -7.84
N ARG A 94 16.84 4.43 -6.72
CA ARG A 94 18.27 4.14 -6.52
C ARG A 94 18.74 2.85 -7.22
N ARG A 95 17.85 2.12 -7.91
CA ARG A 95 18.24 1.00 -8.76
C ARG A 95 18.50 1.52 -10.18
N PRO A 96 19.76 1.64 -10.65
CA PRO A 96 20.06 2.24 -11.95
C PRO A 96 19.33 1.52 -13.10
N ARG A 97 19.12 0.20 -12.97
CA ARG A 97 18.37 -0.60 -13.95
C ARG A 97 16.91 -0.17 -14.13
N LEU A 98 16.27 0.38 -13.11
CA LEU A 98 14.89 0.89 -13.19
C LEU A 98 14.83 2.31 -13.80
N ALA A 99 15.87 3.12 -13.60
CA ALA A 99 15.97 4.43 -14.23
C ALA A 99 16.09 4.33 -15.77
N PHE A 100 16.92 3.39 -16.26
CA PHE A 100 17.05 3.15 -17.70
C PHE A 100 15.76 2.56 -18.31
N GLY A 101 15.09 1.64 -17.61
CA GLY A 101 13.81 1.07 -18.07
C GLY A 101 12.69 2.10 -18.17
N GLY A 102 12.57 2.99 -17.18
CA GLY A 102 11.57 4.07 -17.19
C GLY A 102 11.81 5.10 -18.30
N ALA A 103 13.07 5.51 -18.52
CA ALA A 103 13.42 6.43 -19.58
C ALA A 103 13.11 5.88 -20.98
N LEU A 104 13.39 4.58 -21.20
CA LEU A 104 13.10 3.93 -22.48
C LEU A 104 11.59 3.83 -22.73
N ALA A 105 10.80 3.47 -21.71
CA ALA A 105 9.34 3.40 -21.82
C ALA A 105 8.72 4.78 -22.13
N ALA A 106 9.21 5.83 -21.48
CA ALA A 106 8.76 7.20 -21.76
C ALA A 106 9.12 7.64 -23.19
N ALA A 107 10.33 7.34 -23.66
CA ALA A 107 10.74 7.66 -25.03
C ALA A 107 9.89 6.92 -26.09
N VAL A 108 9.56 5.64 -25.84
CA VAL A 108 8.67 4.86 -26.71
C VAL A 108 7.27 5.46 -26.76
N LEU A 109 6.69 5.85 -25.63
CA LEU A 109 5.36 6.46 -25.57
C LEU A 109 5.31 7.80 -26.31
N VAL A 110 6.33 8.65 -26.14
CA VAL A 110 6.45 9.94 -26.84
C VAL A 110 6.61 9.74 -28.35
N SER A 111 7.43 8.77 -28.77
CA SER A 111 7.60 8.42 -30.17
C SER A 111 6.29 7.93 -30.80
N LEU A 112 5.55 7.06 -30.11
CA LEU A 112 4.25 6.55 -30.55
C LEU A 112 3.20 7.66 -30.68
N THR A 113 3.11 8.55 -29.70
CA THR A 113 2.16 9.69 -29.75
C THR A 113 2.52 10.67 -30.86
N LEU A 114 3.81 10.96 -31.05
CA LEU A 114 4.27 11.84 -32.13
C LEU A 114 4.03 11.21 -33.51
N TRP A 115 4.27 9.91 -33.65
CA TRP A 115 3.95 9.15 -34.86
C TRP A 115 2.46 9.20 -35.17
N GLN A 116 1.61 8.94 -34.17
CA GLN A 116 0.16 9.03 -34.35
C GLN A 116 -0.28 10.43 -34.77
N ALA A 117 0.28 11.48 -34.17
CA ALA A 117 -0.05 12.86 -34.53
C ALA A 117 0.40 13.23 -35.96
N LEU A 118 1.59 12.78 -36.39
CA LEU A 118 2.16 13.12 -37.69
C LEU A 118 1.61 12.28 -38.86
N TYR A 119 1.21 11.03 -38.60
CA TYR A 119 0.80 10.07 -39.62
C TYR A 119 -0.68 9.68 -39.59
N SER A 120 -1.48 10.27 -38.70
CA SER A 120 -2.93 10.13 -38.80
C SER A 120 -3.41 10.79 -40.09
N THR A 121 -3.74 9.99 -41.10
CA THR A 121 -4.50 10.50 -42.25
C THR A 121 -5.87 10.92 -41.76
N PRO A 122 -6.34 12.14 -42.06
CA PRO A 122 -7.71 12.53 -41.72
C PRO A 122 -8.66 11.50 -42.32
N VAL A 123 -9.46 10.86 -41.47
CA VAL A 123 -10.53 9.97 -41.92
C VAL A 123 -11.46 10.83 -42.79
N PRO A 124 -11.65 10.50 -44.09
CA PRO A 124 -12.58 11.25 -44.92
C PRO A 124 -13.99 11.09 -44.35
N GLU A 125 -14.59 12.20 -43.91
CA GLU A 125 -15.92 12.25 -43.29
C GLU A 125 -17.05 11.92 -44.29
N ALA A 126 -16.75 11.88 -45.58
CA ALA A 126 -17.68 11.48 -46.62
C ALA A 126 -17.75 9.95 -46.76
N ALA A 127 -18.38 9.29 -45.81
CA ALA A 127 -18.87 7.92 -46.02
C ALA A 127 -19.95 7.97 -47.13
N VAL A 128 -19.61 7.57 -48.35
CA VAL A 128 -20.59 7.41 -49.44
C VAL A 128 -21.53 6.27 -49.06
N ILE A 129 -22.72 6.62 -48.58
CA ILE A 129 -23.77 5.64 -48.23
C ILE A 129 -24.49 5.23 -49.51
N VAL A 130 -24.11 4.09 -50.09
CA VAL A 130 -24.86 3.48 -51.20
C VAL A 130 -26.06 2.72 -50.62
N ARG A 131 -27.27 3.28 -50.72
CA ARG A 131 -28.51 2.55 -50.46
C ARG A 131 -28.99 1.89 -51.75
N SER A 132 -29.04 0.56 -51.77
CA SER A 132 -29.69 -0.18 -52.86
C SER A 132 -31.21 -0.07 -52.70
N ALA A 133 -31.88 0.54 -53.68
CA ALA A 133 -33.33 0.52 -53.79
C ALA A 133 -33.72 -0.64 -54.71
N ARG A 134 -34.60 -1.54 -54.22
CA ARG A 134 -35.12 -2.65 -55.02
C ARG A 134 -36.35 -2.13 -55.79
N THR A 135 -36.34 -2.24 -57.11
CA THR A 135 -37.48 -1.82 -57.94
C THR A 135 -38.41 -3.00 -58.21
N GLU A 136 -39.70 -2.73 -58.44
CA GLU A 136 -40.69 -3.76 -58.78
C GLU A 136 -40.56 -4.27 -60.23
N HIS A 137 -39.71 -3.64 -61.05
CA HIS A 137 -39.50 -4.03 -62.44
C HIS A 137 -38.43 -5.13 -62.55
N PRO A 138 -38.72 -6.28 -63.20
CA PRO A 138 -37.73 -7.33 -63.40
C PRO A 138 -36.63 -6.83 -64.35
N GLY A 139 -35.47 -6.47 -63.78
CA GLY A 139 -34.28 -5.98 -64.50
C GLY A 139 -33.89 -4.53 -64.19
N GLY A 140 -34.79 -3.74 -63.57
CA GLY A 140 -34.55 -2.33 -63.26
C GLY A 140 -33.64 -2.15 -62.04
N THR A 141 -32.47 -1.52 -62.21
CA THR A 141 -31.56 -1.17 -61.11
C THR A 141 -31.54 0.33 -60.89
N VAL A 142 -31.75 0.76 -59.64
CA VAL A 142 -31.69 2.17 -59.24
C VAL A 142 -30.48 2.40 -58.35
N MET A 143 -29.64 3.34 -58.76
CA MET A 143 -28.51 3.82 -57.97
C MET A 143 -28.77 5.27 -57.55
N VAL A 144 -28.77 5.52 -56.25
CA VAL A 144 -28.92 6.87 -55.69
C VAL A 144 -27.59 7.32 -55.12
N TYR A 145 -27.08 8.45 -55.64
CA TYR A 145 -25.91 9.12 -55.10
C TYR A 145 -26.35 10.44 -54.49
N ALA A 146 -26.14 10.61 -53.19
CA ALA A 146 -26.44 11.83 -52.45
C ALA A 146 -25.17 12.26 -51.68
N PRO A 147 -24.40 13.23 -52.20
CA PRO A 147 -23.26 13.77 -51.46
C PRO A 147 -23.77 14.62 -50.27
N PRO A 148 -23.18 14.51 -49.08
CA PRO A 148 -23.70 15.15 -47.87
C PRO A 148 -23.63 16.69 -47.90
N GLU A 149 -22.79 17.26 -48.77
CA GLU A 149 -22.53 18.70 -48.86
C GLU A 149 -23.51 19.45 -49.76
N GLN A 150 -24.26 18.74 -50.61
CA GLN A 150 -25.19 19.34 -51.56
C GLN A 150 -26.56 18.73 -51.31
N ASP A 151 -27.58 19.55 -51.08
CA ASP A 151 -28.98 19.13 -50.87
C ASP A 151 -29.62 18.66 -52.19
N MET A 152 -28.95 17.72 -52.86
CA MET A 152 -29.24 17.20 -54.18
C MET A 152 -28.95 15.70 -54.19
N ALA A 153 -29.92 14.92 -54.66
CA ALA A 153 -29.73 13.50 -54.94
C ALA A 153 -29.76 13.28 -56.46
N VAL A 154 -28.74 12.59 -56.97
CA VAL A 154 -28.70 12.14 -58.37
C VAL A 154 -29.16 10.69 -58.41
N VAL A 155 -30.24 10.44 -59.14
CA VAL A 155 -30.85 9.12 -59.29
C VAL A 155 -30.57 8.61 -60.71
N TRP A 156 -29.86 7.50 -60.81
CA TRP A 156 -29.63 6.80 -62.06
C TRP A 156 -30.54 5.58 -62.13
N VAL A 157 -31.28 5.45 -63.23
CA VAL A 157 -32.16 4.30 -63.48
C VAL A 157 -31.67 3.59 -64.75
N PHE A 158 -31.36 2.31 -64.62
CA PHE A 158 -30.83 1.47 -65.70
C PHE A 158 -31.80 0.31 -66.00
N GLY A 159 -31.84 -0.13 -67.27
CA GLY A 159 -32.61 -1.31 -67.70
C GLY A 159 -34.11 -1.06 -67.90
N LEU A 160 -34.49 0.17 -68.23
CA LEU A 160 -35.84 0.53 -68.70
C LEU A 160 -35.85 0.50 -70.25
N ASP A 161 -35.88 -0.69 -70.84
CA ASP A 161 -36.20 -0.86 -72.27
C ASP A 161 -37.71 -1.06 -72.46
#